data_AF-A0A2V7UAB1-F1
#
_entry.id   AF-A0A2V7UAB1-F1
#
_cell.length_a   1.000
_cell.length_b   1.000
_cell.length_c   1.000
_cell.angle_alpha   90.00
_cell.angle_beta   90.00
_cell.angle_gamma   90.00
#
_symmetry.space_group_name_H-M   'P 1'
#
loop_
_entity.id
_entity.type
_entity.pdbx_description
1 polymer ?
#
loop_
_entity_poly.entity_id
_entity_poly.type
_entity_poly.pdbx_seq_one_letter_code
_entity_poly.pdbx_strand_id
1 'polypeptide(L)'
;MWFRALRVSAVAVLLAACTTIREEMPQPTQPDTGPPTTLPVVIVPVPVPTPAAPAPAPGATASPGDPSATPAPPSGAGCGVGPGNGSGENCPRQEPSFLSQVESAMDQLVRQEPQIFNLNKTSKGCANCYQLVDADRYVQRMAELMSQRGLCGLYDGEELAVKKTNAFNDQYDIFTADGFMRRQAGSYRSTCYPAWF
;
A
#
# COMPACT_ATOMS: atom_id res chain seq x y z
N MET A 1 19.94 -62.99 -11.21
CA MET A 1 18.55 -63.27 -11.61
C MET A 1 17.64 -62.66 -10.55
N TRP A 2 16.87 -61.62 -10.88
CA TRP A 2 15.52 -61.32 -10.36
C TRP A 2 15.01 -60.01 -10.94
N PHE A 3 13.70 -59.98 -11.17
CA PHE A 3 13.03 -59.34 -12.30
C PHE A 3 12.77 -57.83 -12.13
N ARG A 4 12.86 -57.12 -13.26
CA ARG A 4 12.31 -55.77 -13.49
C ARG A 4 10.78 -55.83 -13.52
N ALA A 5 10.12 -54.88 -12.88
CA ALA A 5 8.71 -54.56 -13.15
C ALA A 5 8.61 -53.10 -13.60
N LEU A 6 8.55 -52.93 -14.92
CA LEU A 6 8.23 -51.69 -15.62
C LEU A 6 6.71 -51.47 -15.47
N ARG A 7 6.26 -50.35 -14.93
CA ARG A 7 4.86 -49.90 -15.07
C ARG A 7 4.81 -48.82 -16.14
N VAL A 8 4.30 -49.22 -17.30
CA VAL A 8 3.86 -48.34 -18.38
C VAL A 8 2.45 -47.86 -18.01
N SER A 9 2.26 -46.55 -17.90
CA SER A 9 0.92 -45.95 -17.84
C SER A 9 0.72 -45.07 -19.06
N ALA A 10 -0.32 -45.41 -19.81
CA ALA A 10 -0.72 -44.81 -21.07
C ALA A 10 -1.61 -43.57 -20.88
N VAL A 11 -1.31 -42.55 -21.70
CA VAL A 11 -2.20 -41.67 -22.49
C VAL A 11 -3.49 -41.13 -21.84
N ALA A 12 -3.56 -39.79 -21.77
CA ALA A 12 -4.79 -39.05 -22.11
C ALA A 12 -4.40 -37.72 -22.77
N VAL A 13 -4.54 -37.64 -24.10
CA VAL A 13 -4.42 -36.42 -24.90
C VAL A 13 -5.76 -35.70 -24.85
N LEU A 14 -5.81 -34.53 -24.19
CA LEU A 14 -6.96 -33.63 -24.23
C LEU A 14 -6.72 -32.58 -25.32
N LEU A 15 -7.40 -32.76 -26.45
CA LEU A 15 -7.52 -31.77 -27.52
C LEU A 15 -8.41 -30.63 -27.01
N ALA A 16 -7.81 -29.49 -26.64
CA ALA A 16 -8.53 -28.27 -26.38
C ALA A 16 -8.89 -27.59 -27.71
N ALA A 17 -10.19 -27.47 -27.98
CA ALA A 17 -10.72 -26.75 -29.13
C ALA A 17 -10.49 -25.23 -28.98
N CYS A 18 -9.86 -24.61 -29.99
CA CYS A 18 -9.74 -23.16 -30.09
C CYS A 18 -11.09 -22.57 -30.52
N THR A 19 -11.91 -22.07 -29.59
CA THR A 19 -13.04 -21.20 -29.92
C THR A 19 -12.55 -19.76 -29.98
N THR A 20 -12.37 -19.23 -31.19
CA THR A 20 -12.12 -17.81 -31.44
C THR A 20 -13.35 -16.98 -31.01
N ILE A 21 -13.23 -16.28 -29.89
CA ILE A 21 -14.19 -15.26 -29.46
C ILE A 21 -13.92 -14.02 -30.31
N ARG A 22 -14.89 -13.59 -31.13
CA ARG A 22 -14.91 -12.22 -31.67
C ARG A 22 -15.64 -11.36 -30.66
N GLU A 23 -14.91 -10.60 -29.84
CA GLU A 23 -15.50 -9.51 -29.08
C GLU A 23 -15.76 -8.33 -30.02
N GLU A 24 -17.02 -7.95 -30.10
CA GLU A 24 -17.46 -6.72 -30.75
C GLU A 24 -17.12 -5.55 -29.82
N MET A 25 -16.28 -4.64 -30.31
CA MET A 25 -15.78 -3.50 -29.56
C MET A 25 -16.91 -2.48 -29.36
N PRO A 26 -17.27 -2.08 -28.13
CA PRO A 26 -18.28 -1.06 -27.89
C PRO A 26 -17.86 0.27 -28.50
N GLN A 27 -18.73 0.83 -29.34
CA GLN A 27 -18.48 2.09 -30.01
C GLN A 27 -18.58 3.26 -29.00
N PRO A 28 -17.66 4.25 -29.05
CA PRO A 28 -17.71 5.37 -28.11
C PRO A 28 -19.01 6.17 -28.24
N THR A 29 -19.72 6.36 -27.13
CA THR A 29 -20.87 7.27 -27.05
C THR A 29 -20.38 8.70 -27.27
N GLN A 30 -21.02 9.36 -28.24
CA GLN A 30 -20.73 10.74 -28.62
C GLN A 30 -21.06 11.69 -27.45
N PRO A 31 -20.22 12.71 -27.16
CA PRO A 31 -20.48 13.64 -26.06
C PRO A 31 -21.71 14.49 -26.37
N ASP A 32 -22.61 14.57 -25.39
CA ASP A 32 -23.80 15.42 -25.43
C ASP A 32 -23.39 16.90 -25.39
N THR A 33 -23.47 17.59 -26.52
CA THR A 33 -23.34 19.05 -26.62
C THR A 33 -24.66 19.70 -26.24
N GLY A 34 -24.96 19.72 -24.94
CA GLY A 34 -26.03 20.53 -24.39
C GLY A 34 -25.69 22.03 -24.42
N PRO A 35 -26.68 22.93 -24.54
CA PRO A 35 -26.45 24.37 -24.55
C PRO A 35 -25.96 24.88 -23.17
N PRO A 36 -25.11 25.91 -23.14
CA PRO A 36 -24.57 26.45 -21.89
C PRO A 36 -25.68 27.05 -21.03
N THR A 37 -25.85 26.50 -19.83
CA THR A 37 -26.79 27.02 -18.83
C THR A 37 -26.12 28.17 -18.08
N THR A 38 -26.67 29.38 -18.22
CA THR A 38 -26.20 30.57 -17.50
C THR A 38 -26.67 30.52 -16.05
N LEU A 39 -25.73 30.39 -15.12
CA LEU A 39 -25.99 30.49 -13.68
C LEU A 39 -26.14 31.97 -13.28
N PRO A 40 -27.21 32.37 -12.56
CA PRO A 40 -27.33 33.73 -12.04
C PRO A 40 -26.38 33.92 -10.84
N VAL A 41 -25.42 34.85 -11.00
CA VAL A 41 -24.55 35.29 -9.91
C VAL A 41 -25.33 36.24 -9.01
N VAL A 42 -25.68 35.77 -7.81
CA VAL A 42 -26.27 36.58 -6.74
C VAL A 42 -25.13 37.21 -5.93
N ILE A 43 -24.99 38.53 -6.04
CA ILE A 43 -24.02 39.30 -5.26
C ILE A 43 -24.63 39.55 -3.88
N VAL A 44 -24.13 38.84 -2.86
CA VAL A 44 -24.46 39.07 -1.46
C VAL A 44 -23.53 40.18 -0.91
N PRO A 45 -24.03 41.28 -0.34
CA PRO A 45 -23.19 42.27 0.31
C PRO A 45 -22.50 41.66 1.54
N VAL A 46 -21.16 41.66 1.52
CA VAL A 46 -20.32 41.28 2.66
C VAL A 46 -20.28 42.45 3.66
N PRO A 47 -20.58 42.23 4.95
CA PRO A 47 -20.50 43.29 5.96
C PRO A 47 -19.07 43.79 6.14
N VAL A 48 -18.92 45.11 6.18
CA VAL A 48 -17.66 45.82 6.38
C VAL A 48 -17.21 45.62 7.84
N PRO A 49 -15.98 45.14 8.10
CA PRO A 49 -15.51 44.91 9.46
C PRO A 49 -15.33 46.23 10.23
N THR A 50 -15.76 46.22 11.49
CA THR A 50 -15.57 47.28 12.48
C THR A 50 -14.07 47.46 12.80
N PRO A 51 -13.56 48.68 13.01
CA PRO A 51 -12.16 48.90 13.37
C PRO A 51 -11.79 48.18 14.68
N ALA A 52 -10.79 47.32 14.63
CA ALA A 52 -10.21 46.68 15.81
C ALA A 52 -9.31 47.67 16.57
N ALA A 53 -9.31 47.56 17.90
CA ALA A 53 -8.49 48.33 18.82
C ALA A 53 -6.97 48.09 18.59
N PRO A 54 -6.07 48.99 19.04
CA PRO A 54 -4.64 48.90 18.77
C PRO A 54 -4.01 47.66 19.40
N ALA A 55 -3.17 46.97 18.63
CA ALA A 55 -2.40 45.82 19.09
C ALA A 55 -1.28 46.23 20.08
N PRO A 56 -1.01 45.45 21.14
CA PRO A 56 0.14 45.66 22.01
C PRO A 56 1.46 45.34 21.29
N ALA A 57 2.53 46.01 21.73
CA ALA A 57 3.85 46.04 21.10
C ALA A 57 4.53 44.65 20.94
N PRO A 58 5.41 44.46 19.94
CA PRO A 58 6.13 43.19 19.74
C PRO A 58 7.04 42.86 20.92
N GLY A 59 6.86 41.66 21.48
CA GLY A 59 7.78 41.05 22.43
C GLY A 59 9.10 40.62 21.76
N ALA A 60 10.16 40.56 22.56
CA ALA A 60 11.55 40.35 22.15
C ALA A 60 11.79 39.10 21.29
N THR A 61 12.66 39.26 20.30
CA THR A 61 13.22 38.23 19.43
C THR A 61 13.90 37.12 20.27
N ALA A 62 13.46 35.88 20.11
CA ALA A 62 14.11 34.72 20.71
C ALA A 62 15.48 34.45 20.03
N SER A 63 16.48 34.15 20.86
CA SER A 63 17.83 33.72 20.48
C SER A 63 17.81 32.39 19.70
N PRO A 64 18.75 32.11 18.79
CA PRO A 64 18.83 30.82 18.10
C PRO A 64 19.08 29.71 19.13
N GLY A 65 18.13 28.79 19.24
CA GLY A 65 18.16 27.66 20.17
C GLY A 65 19.08 26.52 19.70
N ASP A 66 19.50 25.73 20.68
CA ASP A 66 20.24 24.46 20.60
C ASP A 66 19.85 23.54 19.42
N PRO A 67 20.78 22.67 18.95
CA PRO A 67 20.43 21.63 18.00
C PRO A 67 19.31 20.74 18.57
N SER A 68 18.19 20.73 17.84
CA SER A 68 17.01 19.92 18.14
C SER A 68 17.42 18.46 18.32
N ALA A 69 17.02 17.83 19.43
CA ALA A 69 17.26 16.43 19.67
C ALA A 69 16.67 15.58 18.53
N THR A 70 17.43 14.61 18.03
CA THR A 70 16.96 13.67 17.01
C THR A 70 15.68 12.96 17.50
N PRO A 71 14.60 12.91 16.69
CA PRO A 71 13.39 12.18 17.05
C PRO A 71 13.70 10.73 17.40
N ALA A 72 12.97 10.17 18.38
CA ALA A 72 13.06 8.76 18.68
C ALA A 72 12.62 7.92 17.47
N PRO A 73 13.23 6.74 17.23
CA PRO A 73 12.79 5.85 16.16
C PRO A 73 11.34 5.42 16.36
N PRO A 74 10.56 5.27 15.28
CA PRO A 74 9.18 4.81 15.39
C PRO A 74 9.14 3.36 15.88
N SER A 75 7.99 2.93 16.37
CA SER A 75 7.75 1.56 16.81
C SER A 75 6.60 0.95 16.04
N GLY A 76 6.79 -0.26 15.54
CA GLY A 76 5.73 -1.03 14.90
C GLY A 76 4.83 -1.70 15.93
N ALA A 77 3.56 -1.89 15.56
CA ALA A 77 2.64 -2.66 16.38
C ALA A 77 2.96 -4.17 16.28
N GLY A 78 2.74 -4.92 17.37
CA GLY A 78 2.38 -6.34 17.25
C GLY A 78 3.36 -7.42 17.70
N CYS A 79 4.67 -7.16 17.75
CA CYS A 79 5.65 -8.21 18.11
C CYS A 79 6.45 -7.99 19.39
N GLY A 80 6.22 -6.88 20.12
CA GLY A 80 6.77 -6.68 21.46
C GLY A 80 8.28 -6.44 21.55
N VAL A 81 8.97 -6.27 20.43
CA VAL A 81 10.44 -6.05 20.38
C VAL A 81 10.86 -4.58 20.51
N GLY A 82 9.90 -3.66 20.65
CA GLY A 82 10.16 -2.23 20.78
C GLY A 82 10.64 -1.56 19.48
N PRO A 83 11.11 -0.30 19.55
CA PRO A 83 11.68 0.42 18.41
C PRO A 83 13.00 -0.20 17.96
N GLY A 84 13.29 -0.04 16.68
CA GLY A 84 14.59 -0.28 16.07
C GLY A 84 15.59 0.83 16.35
N ASN A 85 16.81 0.68 15.83
CA ASN A 85 17.88 1.67 15.94
C ASN A 85 18.67 1.88 14.63
N GLY A 86 18.20 1.29 13.52
CA GLY A 86 18.72 1.57 12.18
C GLY A 86 18.28 2.95 11.70
N SER A 87 19.01 3.50 10.72
CA SER A 87 18.69 4.80 10.13
C SER A 87 17.55 4.76 9.11
N GLY A 88 17.26 3.59 8.54
CA GLY A 88 16.35 3.45 7.39
C GLY A 88 17.00 3.83 6.05
N GLU A 89 18.25 4.29 6.07
CA GLU A 89 18.97 4.77 4.90
C GLU A 89 19.85 3.69 4.28
N ASN A 90 20.06 3.76 2.95
CA ASN A 90 20.95 2.88 2.19
C ASN A 90 20.67 1.37 2.38
N CYS A 91 19.40 1.00 2.55
CA CYS A 91 19.00 -0.39 2.71
C CYS A 91 19.17 -1.17 1.40
N PRO A 92 19.99 -2.24 1.36
CA PRO A 92 20.18 -3.03 0.15
C PRO A 92 18.91 -3.81 -0.22
N ARG A 93 18.72 -4.03 -1.53
CA ARG A 93 17.75 -5.01 -2.02
C ARG A 93 18.33 -6.42 -1.96
N GLN A 94 17.68 -7.30 -1.22
CA GLN A 94 18.08 -8.69 -1.00
C GLN A 94 16.91 -9.64 -1.34
N GLU A 95 16.82 -10.78 -0.65
CA GLU A 95 15.67 -11.67 -0.70
C GLU A 95 14.69 -11.35 0.43
N PRO A 96 13.37 -11.30 0.17
CA PRO A 96 12.40 -10.98 1.20
C PRO A 96 12.24 -12.12 2.22
N SER A 97 12.32 -11.78 3.50
CA SER A 97 12.10 -12.71 4.61
C SER A 97 10.62 -12.90 4.95
N PHE A 98 9.78 -11.90 4.67
CA PHE A 98 8.37 -11.85 5.11
C PHE A 98 7.33 -11.79 3.98
N LEU A 99 7.74 -11.98 2.71
CA LEU A 99 6.84 -11.81 1.56
C LEU A 99 5.61 -12.72 1.65
N SER A 100 5.79 -13.98 2.04
CA SER A 100 4.65 -14.92 2.13
C SER A 100 3.62 -14.48 3.18
N GLN A 101 4.06 -13.91 4.30
CA GLN A 101 3.19 -13.37 5.34
C GLN A 101 2.45 -12.14 4.83
N VAL A 102 3.15 -11.22 4.14
CA VAL A 102 2.54 -10.03 3.52
C VAL A 102 1.48 -10.44 2.49
N GLU A 103 1.78 -11.36 1.58
CA GLU A 103 0.81 -11.82 0.58
C GLU A 103 -0.39 -12.54 1.21
N SER A 104 -0.15 -13.37 2.22
CA SER A 104 -1.23 -14.03 2.95
C SER A 104 -2.15 -13.01 3.66
N ALA A 105 -1.60 -11.89 4.11
CA ALA A 105 -2.36 -10.81 4.75
C ALA A 105 -3.19 -10.03 3.74
N MET A 106 -2.64 -9.76 2.55
CA MET A 106 -3.40 -9.19 1.43
C MET A 106 -4.60 -10.09 1.07
N ASP A 107 -4.38 -11.40 0.95
CA ASP A 107 -5.46 -12.34 0.62
C ASP A 107 -6.50 -12.45 1.74
N GLN A 108 -6.06 -12.37 3.00
CA GLN A 108 -6.97 -12.31 4.13
C GLN A 108 -7.80 -11.02 4.11
N LEU A 109 -7.17 -9.88 3.84
CA LEU A 109 -7.83 -8.58 3.85
C LEU A 109 -8.88 -8.46 2.74
N VAL A 110 -8.56 -8.92 1.52
CA VAL A 110 -9.54 -9.00 0.41
C VAL A 110 -10.77 -9.83 0.81
N ARG A 111 -10.58 -10.92 1.54
CA ARG A 111 -11.69 -11.78 2.01
C ARG A 111 -12.49 -11.16 3.16
N GLN A 112 -11.82 -10.47 4.09
CA GLN A 112 -12.45 -9.96 5.32
C GLN A 112 -13.08 -8.59 5.13
N GLU A 113 -12.49 -7.74 4.29
CA GLU A 113 -12.92 -6.36 4.06
C GLU A 113 -13.00 -6.06 2.56
N PRO A 114 -13.78 -6.81 1.76
CA PRO A 114 -13.84 -6.63 0.31
C PRO A 114 -14.26 -5.21 -0.10
N GLN A 115 -14.98 -4.47 0.74
CA GLN A 115 -15.45 -3.11 0.49
C GLN A 115 -14.33 -2.07 0.31
N ILE A 116 -13.10 -2.34 0.76
CA ILE A 116 -11.96 -1.42 0.57
C ILE A 116 -11.30 -1.59 -0.79
N PHE A 117 -11.80 -2.51 -1.62
CA PHE A 117 -11.28 -2.83 -2.95
C PHE A 117 -12.37 -2.67 -4.02
N ASN A 118 -11.96 -2.24 -5.21
CA ASN A 118 -12.75 -2.42 -6.42
C ASN A 118 -12.35 -3.75 -7.05
N LEU A 119 -13.08 -4.82 -6.69
CA LEU A 119 -12.80 -6.18 -7.16
C LEU A 119 -13.01 -6.40 -8.66
N ASN A 120 -13.64 -5.44 -9.35
CA ASN A 120 -13.86 -5.48 -10.80
C ASN A 120 -12.71 -4.84 -11.59
N LYS A 121 -11.71 -4.27 -10.90
CA LYS A 121 -10.58 -3.60 -11.55
C LYS A 121 -9.27 -4.13 -11.01
N THR A 122 -8.44 -4.64 -11.90
CA THR A 122 -7.13 -5.20 -11.56
C THR A 122 -6.02 -4.49 -12.33
N SER A 123 -4.83 -4.47 -11.75
CA SER A 123 -3.63 -4.02 -12.47
C SER A 123 -3.32 -4.94 -13.65
N LYS A 124 -2.76 -4.38 -14.72
CA LYS A 124 -2.41 -5.13 -15.93
C LYS A 124 -1.40 -6.24 -15.59
N GLY A 125 -1.71 -7.47 -15.96
CA GLY A 125 -0.84 -8.63 -15.73
C GLY A 125 -0.90 -9.21 -14.32
N CYS A 126 -1.79 -8.74 -13.45
CA CYS A 126 -2.00 -9.32 -12.12
C CYS A 126 -3.49 -9.45 -11.80
N ALA A 127 -4.04 -10.66 -11.91
CA ALA A 127 -5.48 -10.94 -11.81
C ALA A 127 -6.07 -10.72 -10.40
N ASN A 128 -5.25 -10.64 -9.36
CA ASN A 128 -5.66 -10.42 -7.97
C ASN A 128 -4.99 -9.18 -7.35
N CYS A 129 -4.53 -8.26 -8.19
CA CYS A 129 -4.05 -6.95 -7.78
C CYS A 129 -5.16 -5.92 -7.93
N TYR A 130 -6.11 -5.93 -7.01
CA TYR A 130 -7.30 -5.07 -7.08
C TYR A 130 -6.97 -3.60 -6.86
N GLN A 131 -7.78 -2.71 -7.45
CA GLN A 131 -7.70 -1.29 -7.12
C GLN A 131 -8.19 -1.06 -5.69
N LEU A 132 -7.45 -0.28 -4.91
CA LEU A 132 -7.84 0.18 -3.58
C LEU A 132 -8.87 1.30 -3.72
N VAL A 133 -9.94 1.20 -2.96
CA VAL A 133 -10.94 2.26 -2.76
C VAL A 133 -10.61 3.07 -1.49
N ASP A 134 -10.03 2.39 -0.50
CA ASP A 134 -9.61 2.99 0.78
C ASP A 134 -8.19 2.53 1.11
N ALA A 135 -7.21 3.35 0.71
CA ALA A 135 -5.79 3.05 0.90
C ALA A 135 -5.36 3.17 2.38
N ASP A 136 -5.91 4.13 3.11
CA ASP A 136 -5.61 4.33 4.53
C ASP A 136 -6.03 3.12 5.35
N ARG A 137 -7.24 2.61 5.10
CA ARG A 137 -7.72 1.37 5.73
C ARG A 137 -6.88 0.17 5.34
N TYR A 138 -6.44 0.10 4.08
CA TYR A 138 -5.59 -0.98 3.59
C TYR A 138 -4.25 -1.03 4.35
N VAL A 139 -3.52 0.09 4.44
CA VAL A 139 -2.21 0.11 5.11
C VAL A 139 -2.31 -0.12 6.62
N GLN A 140 -3.34 0.45 7.27
CA GLN A 140 -3.63 0.22 8.68
C GLN A 140 -3.85 -1.28 8.94
N ARG A 141 -4.72 -1.92 8.15
CA ARG A 141 -5.04 -3.33 8.35
C ARG A 141 -3.89 -4.24 7.99
N MET A 142 -3.06 -3.89 7.02
CA MET A 142 -1.85 -4.67 6.73
C MET A 142 -0.90 -4.71 7.93
N ALA A 143 -0.64 -3.58 8.61
CA ALA A 143 0.18 -3.55 9.83
C ALA A 143 -0.45 -4.36 10.99
N GLU A 144 -1.77 -4.27 11.18
CA GLU A 144 -2.50 -5.07 12.17
C GLU A 144 -2.44 -6.58 11.86
N LEU A 145 -2.53 -6.96 10.58
CA LEU A 145 -2.43 -8.35 10.15
C LEU A 145 -1.01 -8.93 10.31
N MET A 146 0.03 -8.10 10.25
CA MET A 146 1.38 -8.51 10.63
C MET A 146 1.46 -8.80 12.13
N SER A 147 0.83 -7.95 12.94
CA SER A 147 0.74 -8.13 14.40
C SER A 147 0.08 -9.47 14.76
N GLN A 148 -1.01 -9.81 14.09
CA GLN A 148 -1.70 -11.11 14.27
C GLN A 148 -0.85 -12.33 13.89
N ARG A 149 0.22 -12.12 13.11
CA ARG A 149 1.18 -13.15 12.70
C ARG A 149 2.44 -13.17 13.58
N GLY A 150 2.44 -12.42 14.68
CA GLY A 150 3.60 -12.29 15.58
C GLY A 150 4.76 -11.49 14.95
N LEU A 151 4.46 -10.64 13.98
CA LEU A 151 5.41 -9.73 13.33
C LEU A 151 5.08 -8.29 13.69
N CYS A 152 6.11 -7.45 13.74
CA CYS A 152 5.92 -6.02 13.86
C CYS A 152 5.66 -5.45 12.47
N GLY A 153 4.56 -4.71 12.33
CA GLY A 153 4.23 -3.97 11.11
C GLY A 153 4.16 -2.48 11.40
N LEU A 154 4.72 -1.67 10.51
CA LEU A 154 4.57 -0.21 10.50
C LEU A 154 4.43 0.24 9.05
N TYR A 155 3.41 1.05 8.76
CA TYR A 155 3.37 1.79 7.50
C TYR A 155 3.97 3.17 7.73
N ASP A 156 4.97 3.54 6.96
CA ASP A 156 5.79 4.73 7.19
C ASP A 156 5.34 5.97 6.38
N GLY A 157 4.28 5.79 5.58
CA GLY A 157 3.79 6.78 4.62
C GLY A 157 3.97 6.32 3.18
N GLU A 158 4.93 5.44 2.93
CA GLU A 158 5.28 4.93 1.58
C GLU A 158 5.31 3.39 1.54
N GLU A 159 5.98 2.77 2.52
CA GLU A 159 6.25 1.34 2.58
C GLU A 159 5.69 0.72 3.87
N LEU A 160 5.29 -0.55 3.78
CA LEU A 160 5.04 -1.40 4.93
C LEU A 160 6.37 -2.03 5.37
N ALA A 161 6.86 -1.58 6.51
CA ALA A 161 8.01 -2.11 7.20
C ALA A 161 7.60 -3.33 8.05
N VAL A 162 8.32 -4.45 7.91
CA VAL A 162 8.03 -5.70 8.62
C VAL A 162 9.28 -6.26 9.28
N LYS A 163 9.20 -6.54 10.59
CA LYS A 163 10.28 -7.19 11.35
C LYS A 163 9.76 -8.23 12.33
N LYS A 164 10.66 -9.12 12.75
CA LYS A 164 10.42 -10.04 13.87
C LYS A 164 11.32 -9.76 15.08
N THR A 165 12.46 -9.13 14.84
CA THR A 165 13.46 -8.71 15.83
C THR A 165 14.06 -7.38 15.38
N ASN A 166 14.88 -6.72 16.21
CA ASN A 166 15.56 -5.48 15.80
C ASN A 166 16.82 -5.70 14.96
N ALA A 167 17.14 -6.94 14.59
CA ALA A 167 18.31 -7.23 13.75
C ALA A 167 18.16 -6.67 12.33
N PHE A 168 16.94 -6.71 11.78
CA PHE A 168 16.61 -6.18 10.46
C PHE A 168 15.10 -5.99 10.29
N ASN A 169 14.71 -5.21 9.29
CA ASN A 169 13.36 -5.21 8.76
C ASN A 169 13.35 -5.25 7.23
N ASP A 170 12.33 -5.86 6.64
CA ASP A 170 12.05 -5.74 5.21
C ASP A 170 11.10 -4.58 4.95
N GLN A 171 11.23 -3.96 3.79
CA GLN A 171 10.35 -2.93 3.27
C GLN A 171 9.53 -3.45 2.09
N TYR A 172 8.22 -3.19 2.12
CA TYR A 172 7.30 -3.58 1.06
C TYR A 172 6.45 -2.38 0.61
N ASP A 173 6.57 -2.04 -0.67
CA ASP A 173 5.60 -1.18 -1.35
C ASP A 173 4.39 -2.06 -1.72
N ILE A 174 3.32 -1.93 -0.94
CA ILE A 174 2.16 -2.84 -0.94
C ILE A 174 1.02 -2.40 -1.88
N PHE A 175 1.14 -1.24 -2.53
CA PHE A 175 0.26 -0.78 -3.60
C PHE A 175 0.94 0.24 -4.52
N THR A 176 0.64 0.20 -5.81
CA THR A 176 1.19 1.13 -6.79
C THR A 176 0.69 2.57 -6.56
N ALA A 177 1.43 3.55 -7.11
CA ALA A 177 0.97 4.95 -7.14
C ALA A 177 -0.42 5.12 -7.80
N ASP A 178 -0.78 4.26 -8.76
CA ASP A 178 -2.11 4.23 -9.39
C ASP A 178 -3.20 3.59 -8.49
N GLY A 179 -2.86 3.23 -7.26
CA GLY A 179 -3.78 2.69 -6.25
C GLY A 179 -4.15 1.23 -6.46
N PHE A 180 -3.29 0.40 -7.05
CA PHE A 180 -3.54 -1.04 -7.16
C PHE A 180 -2.66 -1.82 -6.19
N MET A 181 -3.21 -2.87 -5.57
CA MET A 181 -2.40 -3.80 -4.78
C MET A 181 -1.14 -4.23 -5.54
N ARG A 182 -0.02 -4.33 -4.84
CA ARG A 182 1.27 -4.72 -5.41
C ARG A 182 1.74 -5.98 -4.71
N ARG A 183 2.08 -7.01 -5.49
CA ARG A 183 2.36 -8.37 -5.01
C ARG A 183 3.72 -8.88 -5.51
N GLN A 184 4.10 -10.06 -5.02
CA GLN A 184 5.30 -10.82 -5.40
C GLN A 184 6.59 -10.00 -5.22
N ALA A 185 7.65 -10.35 -5.96
CA ALA A 185 8.90 -9.58 -5.99
C ALA A 185 8.70 -8.09 -6.37
N GLY A 186 7.55 -7.78 -6.99
CA GLY A 186 7.12 -6.43 -7.32
C GLY A 186 6.77 -5.57 -6.11
N SER A 187 6.48 -6.13 -4.93
CA SER A 187 6.22 -5.35 -3.70
C SER A 187 7.46 -5.15 -2.85
N TYR A 188 8.37 -6.13 -2.78
CA TYR A 188 9.58 -6.02 -1.99
C TYR A 188 10.52 -4.92 -2.50
N ARG A 189 11.10 -4.14 -1.58
CA ARG A 189 11.92 -2.95 -1.85
C ARG A 189 13.35 -3.15 -1.38
N SER A 190 13.53 -3.41 -0.09
CA SER A 190 14.83 -3.49 0.55
C SER A 190 14.76 -4.22 1.89
N THR A 191 15.94 -4.52 2.45
CA THR A 191 16.08 -4.98 3.83
C THR A 191 17.06 -4.05 4.54
N CYS A 192 16.64 -3.47 5.66
CA CYS A 192 17.42 -2.54 6.46
C CYS A 192 18.09 -3.25 7.64
N TYR A 193 19.35 -2.88 7.91
CA TYR A 193 20.14 -3.41 9.01
C TYR A 193 20.80 -2.26 9.80
N PRO A 194 20.59 -2.16 11.11
CA PRO A 194 19.54 -2.83 11.89
C PRO A 194 18.12 -2.45 11.45
N ALA A 195 17.10 -3.02 12.08
CA ALA A 195 15.73 -2.55 11.87
C ALA A 195 15.63 -1.06 12.22
N TRP A 196 15.01 -0.26 11.36
CA TRP A 196 14.95 1.20 11.55
C TRP A 196 13.74 1.68 12.38
N PHE A 197 12.71 0.85 12.46
CA PHE A 197 11.56 0.97 13.35
C PHE A 197 11.52 -0.21 14.30
#